data_AF-A0A4Q7G8R3-F1
#
_entry.id   AF-A0A4Q7G8R3-F1
#
_cell.length_a   1.000
_cell.length_b   1.000
_cell.length_c   1.000
_cell.angle_alpha   90.00
_cell.angle_beta   90.00
_cell.angle_gamma   90.00
#
_symmetry.space_group_name_H-M   'P 1'
#
loop_
_entity.id
_entity.type
_entity.pdbx_description
1 polymer ?
#
loop_
_entity_poly.entity_id
_entity_poly.type
_entity_poly.pdbx_seq_one_letter_code
_entity_poly.pdbx_strand_id
1 'polypeptide(L)' 'MPLEFCTIEALNLRPGSKDLEAFNVERVRGYLECNLGCTKKEVIHALGLNPRTVAKAIKIIRARS' A
#
# COMPACT_ATOMS: atom_id res chain seq x y z
N MET A 1 4.28 9.47 -20.87
CA MET A 1 2.92 9.48 -20.29
C MET A 1 3.08 9.58 -18.79
N PRO A 2 2.49 10.57 -18.11
CA PRO A 2 2.55 10.60 -16.67
C PRO A 2 1.69 9.46 -16.13
N LEU A 3 2.31 8.52 -15.42
CA LEU A 3 1.61 7.56 -14.59
C LEU A 3 0.81 8.38 -13.58
N GLU A 4 -0.51 8.41 -13.79
CA GLU A 4 -1.49 8.94 -12.86
C GLU A 4 -1.31 8.19 -11.53
N PHE A 5 -0.46 8.73 -10.66
CA PHE A 5 -0.46 8.38 -9.26
C PHE A 5 -1.83 8.83 -8.77
N CYS A 6 -2.79 7.89 -8.73
CA CYS A 6 -4.06 8.08 -8.04
C CYS A 6 -3.75 8.41 -6.57
N THR A 7 -3.59 9.70 -6.31
CA THR A 7 -3.49 10.29 -4.99
C THR A 7 -4.78 9.94 -4.27
N ILE A 8 -4.68 9.57 -3.01
CA ILE A 8 -5.83 9.21 -2.16
C ILE A 8 -6.90 10.32 -2.16
N GLU A 9 -6.54 11.56 -2.49
CA GLU A 9 -7.49 12.67 -2.68
C GLU A 9 -8.51 12.46 -3.81
N ALA A 10 -8.21 11.64 -4.84
CA ALA A 10 -9.16 11.33 -5.91
C ALA A 10 -10.20 10.26 -5.50
N LEU A 11 -9.86 9.44 -4.50
CA LEU A 11 -10.71 8.37 -3.98
C LEU A 11 -11.16 8.81 -2.59
N ASN A 12 -12.34 9.44 -2.46
CA ASN A 12 -12.98 9.87 -1.19
C ASN A 12 -13.24 8.69 -0.21
N LEU A 13 -12.21 7.93 0.14
CA LEU A 13 -12.25 6.72 0.93
C LEU A 13 -12.16 7.13 2.39
N ARG A 14 -13.23 6.84 3.13
CA ARG A 14 -13.27 7.13 4.57
C ARG A 14 -12.09 6.43 5.27
N PRO A 15 -11.38 7.11 6.18
CA PRO A 15 -10.42 6.46 7.07
C PRO A 15 -11.07 5.26 7.76
N GLY A 16 -10.42 4.09 7.68
CA GLY A 16 -10.94 2.84 8.27
C GLY A 16 -11.95 2.05 7.41
N SER A 17 -12.26 2.50 6.19
CA SER A 17 -13.07 1.72 5.25
C SER A 17 -12.31 0.48 4.73
N LYS A 18 -13.05 -0.57 4.40
CA LYS A 18 -12.49 -1.78 3.76
C LYS A 18 -11.87 -1.47 2.39
N ASP A 19 -12.43 -0.51 1.68
CA ASP A 19 -11.94 -0.04 0.39
C ASP A 19 -10.57 0.64 0.51
N LEU A 20 -10.38 1.49 1.52
CA LEU A 20 -9.07 2.08 1.81
C LEU A 20 -8.03 1.02 2.20
N GLU A 21 -8.44 -0.01 2.94
CA GLU A 21 -7.56 -1.13 3.27
C GLU A 21 -7.15 -1.90 2.01
N ALA A 22 -8.10 -2.26 1.15
CA ALA A 22 -7.85 -2.95 -0.10
C ALA A 22 -6.92 -2.15 -1.03
N PHE A 23 -7.17 -0.84 -1.15
CA PHE A 23 -6.33 0.07 -1.92
C PHE A 23 -4.88 0.11 -1.40
N ASN A 24 -4.70 0.22 -0.08
CA ASN A 24 -3.37 0.22 0.53
C ASN A 24 -2.66 -1.14 0.38
N VAL A 25 -3.40 -2.25 0.47
CA VAL A 25 -2.88 -3.59 0.22
C VAL A 25 -2.35 -3.70 -1.21
N GLU A 26 -3.11 -3.22 -2.19
CA GLU A 26 -2.72 -3.27 -3.60
C GLU A 26 -1.48 -2.40 -3.88
N ARG A 27 -1.42 -1.19 -3.32
CA ARG A 27 -0.22 -0.34 -3.43
C ARG A 27 1.02 -0.97 -2.81
N VAL A 28 0.88 -1.57 -1.63
CA VAL A 28 1.99 -2.28 -0.97
C VAL A 28 2.43 -3.48 -1.81
N ARG A 29 1.47 -4.24 -2.36
CA ARG A 29 1.77 -5.39 -3.22
C ARG A 29 2.56 -4.97 -4.46
N GLY A 30 2.06 -3.97 -5.21
CA GLY A 30 2.74 -3.49 -6.40
C GLY A 30 4.15 -2.98 -6.11
N TYR A 31 4.34 -2.30 -4.98
CA TYR A 31 5.67 -1.85 -4.56
C TYR A 31 6.62 -3.02 -4.28
N LEU A 32 6.16 -4.06 -3.56
CA LEU A 32 6.96 -5.25 -3.25
C LEU A 32 7.33 -6.05 -4.50
N GLU A 33 6.42 -6.15 -5.48
CA GLU A 33 6.65 -6.84 -6.75
C GLU A 33 7.68 -6.08 -7.62
N CYS A 34 7.69 -4.75 -7.60
CA CYS A 34 8.68 -3.94 -8.32
C CYS A 34 10.03 -3.80 -7.60
N ASN A 35 10.08 -3.98 -6.28
CA ASN A 35 11.29 -3.72 -5.46
C ASN A 35 11.64 -4.94 -4.61
N LEU A 36 12.16 -5.99 -5.25
CA LEU A 36 12.58 -7.21 -4.56
C LEU A 36 13.67 -6.91 -3.52
N GLY A 37 13.54 -7.49 -2.33
CA GLY A 37 14.49 -7.29 -1.22
C GLY A 37 14.31 -5.98 -0.45
N CYS A 38 13.30 -5.15 -0.77
CA CYS A 38 13.06 -3.93 -0.02
C CYS A 38 12.65 -4.21 1.44
N THR A 39 13.05 -3.29 2.31
CA THR A 39 12.72 -3.30 3.73
C THR A 39 11.36 -2.67 3.97
N LYS A 40 10.71 -3.06 5.08
CA LYS A 40 9.46 -2.43 5.52
C LYS A 40 9.58 -0.90 5.66
N LYS A 41 10.75 -0.40 6.07
CA LYS A 41 11.01 1.04 6.21
C LYS A 41 10.95 1.76 4.87
N GLU A 42 11.53 1.17 3.82
CA GLU A 42 11.47 1.72 2.46
C GLU A 42 10.03 1.76 1.96
N VAL A 43 9.23 0.71 2.19
CA VAL A 43 7.81 0.69 1.82
C VAL A 43 7.02 1.81 2.53
N ILE A 44 7.26 2.02 3.83
CA ILE A 44 6.63 3.09 4.63
C ILE A 44 6.94 4.46 4.04
N HIS A 45 8.22 4.72 3.77
CA HIS A 45 8.67 6.02 3.24
C HIS A 45 8.20 6.25 1.80
N ALA A 46 8.32 5.25 0.93
CA ALA A 46 7.95 5.38 -0.48
C ALA A 46 6.44 5.54 -0.70
N LEU A 47 5.62 4.87 0.12
CA LEU A 47 4.16 4.92 -0.02
C LEU A 47 3.49 5.95 0.90
N GLY A 48 4.23 6.59 1.80
CA GLY A 48 3.68 7.54 2.78
C GLY A 48 2.67 6.90 3.74
N LEU A 49 2.81 5.59 3.99
CA LEU A 49 1.83 4.82 4.78
C LEU A 49 2.28 4.64 6.22
N ASN A 50 1.33 4.64 7.14
CA ASN A 50 1.62 4.36 8.55
C ASN A 50 2.23 2.95 8.74
N PRO A 51 3.18 2.76 9.67
CA PRO A 51 3.83 1.47 9.90
C PRO A 51 2.87 0.33 10.24
N ARG A 52 1.73 0.63 10.87
CA ARG A 52 0.65 -0.32 11.16
C ARG A 52 -0.09 -0.75 9.89
N THR A 53 -0.39 0.19 8.99
CA THR A 53 -1.04 -0.09 7.69
C THR A 53 -0.16 -0.99 6.84
N VAL A 54 1.14 -0.68 6.74
CA VAL A 54 2.10 -1.50 5.99
C VAL A 54 2.23 -2.91 6.59
N ALA A 55 2.31 -3.02 7.92
CA ALA A 55 2.35 -4.33 8.58
C ALA A 55 1.10 -5.17 8.28
N LYS A 56 -0.08 -4.54 8.37
CA LYS A 56 -1.36 -5.21 8.10
C LYS A 56 -1.45 -5.63 6.63
N ALA A 57 -1.07 -4.76 5.71
CA ALA A 57 -1.06 -5.05 4.28
C ALA A 57 -0.14 -6.23 3.95
N ILE A 58 1.09 -6.23 4.46
CA ILE A 58 2.03 -7.37 4.28
C ILE A 58 1.43 -8.66 4.83
N LYS A 59 0.78 -8.62 5.99
CA LYS A 59 0.11 -9.80 6.57
C LYS A 59 -1.01 -10.33 5.67
N ILE A 60 -1.83 -9.44 5.10
CA ILE A 60 -2.91 -9.80 4.17
C ILE A 60 -2.34 -10.42 2.89
N ILE A 61 -1.28 -9.82 2.32
CA ILE A 61 -0.63 -10.32 1.10
C ILE A 61 -0.08 -11.73 1.34
N ARG A 62 0.66 -11.93 2.45
CA ARG A 62 1.24 -13.24 2.81
C ARG A 62 0.18 -14.32 3.07
N ALA A 63 -1.00 -13.95 3.57
CA ALA A 63 -2.08 -14.91 3.80
C ALA A 63 -2.81 -15.31 2.51
N ARG A 64 -2.61 -14.58 1.41
CA ARG A 64 -3.23 -14.83 0.09
C ARG A 64 -2.27 -15.48 -0.91
N SER A 65 -0.99 -15.61 -0.58
CA SER A 65 0.05 -16.26 -1.38
C SER A 65 0.22 -17.73 -1.01
#